data_AF-A0A839FL88-F1
#
_entry.id   AF-A0A839FL88-F1
#
_cell.length_a   1.000
_cell.length_b   1.000
_cell.length_c   1.000
_cell.angle_alpha   90.00
_cell.angle_beta   90.00
_cell.angle_gamma   90.00
#
_symmetry.space_group_name_H-M   'P 1'
#
loop_
_entity.id
_entity.type
_entity.pdbx_description
1 polymer ?
#
loop_
_entity_poly.entity_id
_entity_poly.type
_entity_poly.pdbx_seq_one_letter_code
_entity_poly.pdbx_strand_id
1 'polypeptide(L)'
;MLLAAPRAAQAAFTVCNQTADVANVAIGEQVGGDMRTEGWWAIAANRCADVIKSKLSNRYIYVHAIDVQGRPILDGAVTLCVDTKKFQITGKDACWQRNHLRGVFKEVDTQSSDNWTLFLTDRP
;
A
#
# COMPACT_ATOMS: atom_id res chain seq x y z
N MET A 1 16.72 -37.80 -6.59
CA MET A 1 16.56 -36.37 -6.93
C MET A 1 15.18 -35.93 -6.44
N LEU A 2 15.11 -35.08 -5.41
CA LEU A 2 13.85 -34.42 -5.03
C LEU A 2 13.78 -33.08 -5.78
N LEU A 3 12.81 -32.94 -6.68
CA LEU A 3 12.46 -31.65 -7.29
C LEU A 3 11.52 -30.92 -6.34
N ALA A 4 12.02 -29.89 -5.65
CA ALA A 4 11.16 -28.95 -4.95
C ALA A 4 10.41 -28.12 -6.00
N ALA A 5 9.10 -28.33 -6.12
CA ALA A 5 8.25 -27.46 -6.93
C ALA A 5 8.27 -26.05 -6.31
N PRO A 6 8.43 -24.98 -7.11
CA PRO A 6 8.32 -23.63 -6.59
C PRO A 6 6.90 -23.47 -6.05
N ARG A 7 6.76 -23.37 -4.73
CA ARG A 7 5.51 -22.94 -4.12
C ARG A 7 5.29 -21.52 -4.63
N ALA A 8 4.35 -21.33 -5.55
CA ALA A 8 3.93 -20.01 -5.97
C ALA A 8 3.61 -19.22 -4.70
N ALA A 9 4.47 -18.26 -4.36
CA ALA A 9 4.16 -17.30 -3.34
C ALA A 9 3.01 -16.48 -3.93
N GLN A 10 1.78 -16.85 -3.57
CA GLN A 10 0.59 -16.10 -3.96
C GLN A 10 0.65 -14.78 -3.19
N ALA A 11 1.26 -13.77 -3.79
CA ALA A 11 1.11 -12.40 -3.36
C ALA A 11 -0.35 -11.99 -3.53
N ALA A 12 -0.89 -11.27 -2.56
CA ALA A 12 -2.30 -10.93 -2.54
C ALA A 12 -2.53 -9.47 -2.93
N PHE A 13 -1.59 -8.57 -2.62
CA PHE A 13 -1.60 -7.23 -3.19
C PHE A 13 -0.19 -6.84 -3.62
N THR A 14 -0.01 -6.65 -4.91
CA THR A 14 1.26 -6.24 -5.51
C THR A 14 1.12 -4.82 -6.03
N VAL A 15 2.09 -3.96 -5.71
CA VAL A 15 2.20 -2.63 -6.29
C VAL A 15 3.37 -2.60 -7.24
N CYS A 16 3.10 -2.30 -8.51
CA CYS A 16 4.10 -2.15 -9.56
C CYS A 16 4.34 -0.67 -9.85
N ASN A 17 5.57 -0.22 -9.66
CA ASN A 17 5.98 1.15 -9.94
C ASN A 17 6.45 1.27 -11.40
N GLN A 18 5.66 1.90 -12.25
CA GLN A 18 5.99 2.24 -13.64
C GLN A 18 6.38 3.72 -13.81
N THR A 19 6.61 4.44 -12.71
CA THR A 19 7.16 5.81 -12.72
C THR A 19 8.68 5.79 -12.96
N ALA A 20 9.24 6.96 -13.25
CA ALA A 20 10.68 7.12 -13.48
C ALA A 20 11.55 7.13 -12.20
N ASP A 21 10.98 7.25 -11.01
CA ASP A 21 11.71 7.36 -9.73
C ASP A 21 11.18 6.35 -8.69
N VAL A 22 11.78 6.31 -7.50
CA VAL A 22 11.32 5.49 -6.37
C VAL A 22 9.96 6.00 -5.87
N ALA A 23 9.01 5.08 -5.71
CA ALA A 23 7.74 5.34 -5.04
C ALA A 23 7.79 4.86 -3.59
N ASN A 24 7.43 5.72 -2.65
CA ASN A 24 7.20 5.36 -1.26
C ASN A 24 5.70 5.08 -1.06
N VAL A 25 5.38 3.85 -0.69
CA VAL A 25 4.00 3.37 -0.59
C VAL A 25 3.63 3.05 0.85
N ALA A 26 2.41 3.41 1.24
CA ALA A 26 1.74 2.96 2.45
C ALA A 26 0.38 2.35 2.09
N ILE A 27 -0.05 1.36 2.87
CA ILE A 27 -1.27 0.59 2.66
C ILE A 27 -2.18 0.75 3.88
N GLY A 28 -3.48 0.86 3.64
CA GLY A 28 -4.53 0.82 4.65
C GLY A 28 -5.49 -0.34 4.41
N GLU A 29 -5.86 -1.02 5.47
CA GLU A 29 -6.76 -2.17 5.48
C GLU A 29 -7.70 -2.12 6.69
N GLN A 30 -8.91 -2.67 6.56
CA GLN A 30 -9.76 -2.93 7.72
C GLN A 30 -9.32 -4.23 8.40
N VAL A 31 -9.03 -4.16 9.70
CA VAL A 31 -8.59 -5.30 10.52
C VAL A 31 -9.28 -5.24 11.87
N GLY A 32 -10.07 -6.27 12.20
CA GLY A 32 -10.77 -6.32 13.49
C GLY A 32 -11.81 -5.21 13.69
N GLY A 33 -12.33 -4.61 12.61
CA GLY A 33 -13.28 -3.49 12.66
C GLY A 33 -12.64 -2.11 12.67
N ASP A 34 -11.31 -2.02 12.78
CA ASP A 34 -10.55 -0.77 12.73
C ASP A 34 -9.72 -0.64 11.47
N MET A 35 -9.49 0.61 11.05
CA MET A 35 -8.53 0.88 9.99
C MET A 35 -7.11 0.71 10.52
N ARG A 36 -6.30 -0.09 9.82
CA ARG A 36 -4.87 -0.24 10.07
C ARG A 36 -4.08 0.23 8.86
N THR A 37 -3.12 1.12 9.07
CA THR A 37 -2.15 1.52 8.04
C THR A 37 -0.77 0.97 8.32
N GLU A 38 -0.03 0.63 7.28
CA GLU A 38 1.35 0.17 7.34
C GLU A 38 2.16 0.84 6.22
N GLY A 39 3.45 1.05 6.44
CA GLY A 39 4.37 1.64 5.47
C GLY A 39 5.77 1.80 6.07
N TRP A 40 6.79 2.28 5.36
CA TRP A 40 6.82 2.55 3.93
C TRP A 40 7.46 1.38 3.19
N TRP A 41 6.90 1.04 2.03
CA TRP A 41 7.62 0.27 1.02
C TRP A 41 8.26 1.24 0.04
N ALA A 42 9.58 1.17 -0.12
CA ALA A 42 10.29 1.86 -1.19
C ALA A 42 10.34 0.92 -2.41
N ILE A 43 9.65 1.29 -3.48
CA ILE A 43 9.55 0.51 -4.71
C ILE A 43 10.31 1.24 -5.80
N ALA A 44 11.46 0.70 -6.21
CA ALA A 44 12.28 1.29 -7.28
C ALA A 44 11.52 1.39 -8.61
N ALA A 45 11.93 2.31 -9.47
CA ALA A 45 11.38 2.46 -10.82
C ALA A 45 11.38 1.12 -11.58
N ASN A 46 10.28 0.84 -12.29
CA ASN A 46 10.04 -0.39 -13.05
C ASN A 46 10.12 -1.69 -12.23
N ARG A 47 9.88 -1.63 -10.91
CA ARG A 47 9.83 -2.81 -10.03
C ARG A 47 8.47 -2.94 -9.37
N CYS A 48 8.17 -4.16 -8.90
CA CYS A 48 6.98 -4.43 -8.11
C CYS A 48 7.36 -4.89 -6.70
N ALA A 49 6.49 -4.66 -5.74
CA ALA A 49 6.59 -5.18 -4.38
C ALA A 49 5.25 -5.76 -3.92
N ASP A 50 5.32 -6.92 -3.28
CA ASP A 50 4.17 -7.53 -2.60
C ASP A 50 4.00 -6.85 -1.25
N VAL A 51 3.04 -5.93 -1.19
CA VAL A 51 2.75 -5.12 0.00
C VAL A 51 1.78 -5.84 0.95
N ILE A 52 0.97 -6.76 0.42
CA ILE A 52 0.20 -7.73 1.21
C ILE A 52 0.50 -9.14 0.70
N LYS A 53 1.03 -10.00 1.59
CA LYS A 53 1.49 -11.36 1.25
C LYS A 53 0.44 -12.44 1.48
N SER A 54 -0.55 -12.20 2.33
CA SER A 54 -1.64 -13.13 2.63
C SER A 54 -2.86 -12.79 1.79
N LYS A 55 -3.62 -13.79 1.35
CA LYS A 55 -4.86 -13.62 0.57
C LYS A 55 -5.69 -12.43 1.04
N LEU A 56 -6.19 -11.65 0.09
CA LEU A 56 -7.02 -10.50 0.40
C LEU A 56 -8.32 -10.96 1.05
N SER A 57 -8.57 -10.46 2.27
CA SER A 57 -9.87 -10.56 2.93
C SER A 57 -10.70 -9.28 2.78
N ASN A 58 -10.04 -8.17 2.43
CA ASN A 58 -10.66 -6.87 2.25
C ASN A 58 -10.96 -6.60 0.78
N ARG A 59 -12.21 -6.21 0.46
CA ARG A 59 -12.57 -5.72 -0.89
C ARG A 59 -11.94 -4.36 -1.20
N TYR A 60 -11.78 -3.51 -0.20
CA TYR A 60 -11.22 -2.17 -0.37
C TYR A 60 -9.85 -2.11 0.29
N ILE A 61 -8.84 -1.75 -0.51
CA ILE A 61 -7.47 -1.50 -0.06
C ILE A 61 -7.17 -0.02 -0.30
N TYR A 62 -6.63 0.65 0.71
CA TYR A 62 -6.30 2.06 0.63
C TYR A 62 -4.81 2.20 0.33
N VAL A 63 -4.44 2.94 -0.70
CA VAL A 63 -3.04 3.09 -1.13
C VAL A 63 -2.64 4.55 -1.13
N HIS A 64 -1.61 4.89 -0.36
CA HIS A 64 -0.94 6.18 -0.42
C HIS A 64 0.42 5.99 -1.05
N ALA A 65 0.71 6.75 -2.10
CA ALA A 65 1.96 6.66 -2.84
C ALA A 65 2.49 8.06 -3.12
N ILE A 66 3.75 8.30 -2.75
CA ILE A 66 4.47 9.56 -2.98
C ILE A 66 5.82 9.30 -3.63
N ASP A 67 6.30 10.25 -4.42
CA ASP A 67 7.67 10.23 -4.93
C ASP A 67 8.69 10.59 -3.85
N VAL A 68 9.98 10.61 -4.19
CA VAL A 68 11.05 10.93 -3.24
C VAL A 68 11.06 12.38 -2.78
N GLN A 69 10.32 13.28 -3.44
CA GLN A 69 10.09 14.66 -2.99
C GLN A 69 8.79 14.81 -2.17
N GLY A 70 8.09 13.70 -1.91
CA GLY A 70 6.85 13.69 -1.14
C GLY A 70 5.62 14.14 -1.92
N ARG A 71 5.69 14.26 -3.26
CA ARG A 71 4.52 14.62 -4.07
C ARG A 71 3.65 13.38 -4.31
N PRO A 72 2.32 13.53 -4.30
CA PRO A 72 1.41 12.41 -4.49
C PRO A 72 1.48 11.86 -5.92
N ILE A 73 1.62 10.53 -6.04
CA ILE A 73 1.56 9.82 -7.32
C ILE A 73 0.10 9.54 -7.68
N LEU A 74 -0.70 9.09 -6.71
CA LEU A 74 -2.12 8.77 -6.88
C LEU A 74 -3.03 9.91 -6.41
N ASP A 75 -4.19 10.07 -7.06
CA ASP A 75 -5.26 10.94 -6.57
C ASP A 75 -6.12 10.20 -5.54
N GLY A 76 -5.86 10.50 -4.26
CA GLY A 76 -6.62 9.95 -3.14
C GLY A 76 -7.69 10.92 -2.61
N ALA A 77 -8.60 10.37 -1.81
CA ALA A 77 -9.65 11.14 -1.13
C ALA A 77 -9.77 10.78 0.36
N VAL A 78 -9.16 9.67 0.78
CA VAL A 78 -9.31 9.15 2.15
C VAL A 78 -8.11 9.57 2.97
N THR A 79 -8.34 10.28 4.07
CA THR A 79 -7.25 10.71 4.96
C THR A 79 -7.05 9.70 6.08
N LEU A 80 -5.87 9.09 6.16
CA LEU A 80 -5.49 8.13 7.21
C LEU A 80 -4.16 8.53 7.86
N CYS A 81 -3.81 7.88 8.97
CA CYS A 81 -2.57 8.17 9.69
C CYS A 81 -1.36 7.49 9.04
N VAL A 82 -0.24 8.21 8.97
CA VAL A 82 1.08 7.69 8.52
C VAL A 82 2.18 8.20 9.45
N ASP A 83 3.37 7.62 9.36
CA ASP A 83 4.56 8.12 10.06
C ASP A 83 5.70 8.40 9.06
N THR A 84 6.76 9.06 9.52
CA THR A 84 7.94 9.42 8.72
C THR A 84 8.90 8.24 8.50
N LYS A 85 8.91 7.27 9.42
CA LYS A 85 9.72 6.04 9.36
C LYS A 85 8.82 4.85 9.07
N LYS A 86 9.37 3.63 9.00
CA LYS A 86 8.56 2.41 8.93
C LYS A 86 7.60 2.34 10.12
N PHE A 87 6.32 2.05 9.86
CA PHE A 87 5.24 2.16 10.82
C PHE A 87 4.15 1.10 10.59
N GLN A 88 3.38 0.88 11.65
CA GLN A 88 2.06 0.25 11.59
C GLN A 88 1.17 0.97 12.62
N ILE A 89 0.03 1.50 12.20
CA ILE A 89 -0.86 2.31 13.04
C ILE A 89 -2.27 1.72 12.96
N THR A 90 -2.91 1.51 14.11
CA THR A 90 -4.34 1.14 14.19
C THR A 90 -5.17 2.37 14.58
N GLY A 91 -6.36 2.50 14.00
CA GLY A 91 -7.27 3.61 14.18
C GLY A 91 -6.97 4.76 13.21
N LYS A 92 -8.03 5.31 12.60
CA LYS A 92 -7.96 6.41 11.62
C LYS A 92 -8.04 7.81 12.23
N ASP A 93 -8.50 7.91 13.47
CA ASP A 93 -8.87 9.18 14.08
C ASP A 93 -7.71 9.82 14.85
N ALA A 94 -7.78 11.15 14.99
CA ALA A 94 -6.88 11.96 15.81
C ALA A 94 -5.37 11.77 15.55
N CYS A 95 -4.94 11.53 14.29
CA CYS A 95 -3.53 11.28 13.93
C CYS A 95 -2.56 12.25 14.62
N TRP A 96 -2.85 13.55 14.58
CA TRP A 96 -1.99 14.61 15.14
C TRP A 96 -1.90 14.54 16.67
N GLN A 97 -3.03 14.31 17.36
CA GLN A 97 -3.05 14.16 18.82
C GLN A 97 -2.28 12.92 19.28
N ARG A 98 -2.14 11.94 18.39
CA ARG A 98 -1.36 10.71 18.56
C ARG A 98 0.05 10.81 18.01
N ASN A 99 0.52 12.00 17.64
CA ASN A 99 1.85 12.26 17.09
C ASN A 99 2.15 11.54 15.76
N HIS A 100 1.12 11.31 14.95
CA HIS A 100 1.20 10.81 13.58
C HIS A 100 0.87 11.92 12.56
N LEU A 101 1.30 11.71 11.32
CA LEU A 101 0.97 12.57 10.19
C LEU A 101 -0.31 12.08 9.50
N ARG A 102 -0.82 12.89 8.57
CA ARG A 102 -1.93 12.53 7.68
C ARG A 102 -1.41 12.22 6.29
N GLY A 103 -1.76 11.06 5.76
CA GLY A 103 -1.57 10.69 4.36
C GLY A 103 -2.92 10.66 3.63
N VAL A 104 -2.90 10.99 2.33
CA VAL A 104 -4.09 10.95 1.46
C VAL A 104 -4.03 9.68 0.60
N PHE A 105 -4.95 8.76 0.85
CA PHE A 105 -5.02 7.44 0.25
C PHE A 105 -6.06 7.39 -0.86
N LYS A 106 -5.72 6.69 -1.95
CA LYS A 106 -6.64 6.21 -2.98
C LYS A 106 -7.31 4.94 -2.48
N GLU A 107 -8.64 4.88 -2.54
CA GLU A 107 -9.37 3.63 -2.37
C GLU A 107 -9.29 2.81 -3.66
N VAL A 108 -8.90 1.54 -3.54
CA VAL A 108 -8.83 0.55 -4.62
C VAL A 108 -9.86 -0.54 -4.32
N ASP A 109 -10.87 -0.66 -5.20
CA ASP A 109 -11.83 -1.75 -5.16
C ASP A 109 -11.23 -2.98 -5.86
N THR A 110 -10.89 -4.01 -5.07
CA THR A 110 -10.31 -5.26 -5.56
C THR A 110 -11.37 -6.23 -6.08
N GLN A 111 -12.64 -5.83 -6.09
CA GLN A 111 -13.79 -6.64 -6.50
C GLN A 111 -13.88 -7.98 -5.77
N SER A 112 -13.43 -8.00 -4.51
CA SER A 112 -13.35 -9.20 -3.67
C SER A 112 -12.46 -10.32 -4.25
N SER A 113 -11.52 -9.97 -5.11
CA SER A 113 -10.48 -10.89 -5.58
C SER A 113 -9.51 -11.26 -4.44
N ASP A 114 -8.97 -12.48 -4.46
CA ASP A 114 -7.98 -12.93 -3.46
C ASP A 114 -6.56 -12.42 -3.73
N ASN A 115 -6.34 -11.88 -4.94
CA ASN A 115 -5.13 -11.20 -5.38
C ASN A 115 -5.43 -9.96 -6.24
N TRP A 116 -4.56 -8.96 -6.19
CA TRP A 116 -4.70 -7.73 -6.97
C TRP A 116 -3.34 -7.09 -7.29
N THR A 117 -3.22 -6.48 -8.47
CA THR A 117 -2.04 -5.69 -8.85
C THR A 117 -2.44 -4.25 -9.15
N LEU A 118 -1.83 -3.30 -8.45
CA LEU A 118 -1.95 -1.88 -8.73
C LEU A 118 -0.71 -1.38 -9.49
N PHE A 119 -0.92 -0.65 -10.58
CA PHE A 119 0.15 0.00 -11.31
C PHE A 119 0.20 1.49 -10.96
N LEU A 120 1.35 1.96 -10.51
CA LEU A 120 1.65 3.38 -10.35
C LEU A 120 2.25 3.87 -11.66
N THR A 121 1.63 4.87 -12.28
CA THR A 121 2.14 5.50 -13.49
C THR A 121 2.40 6.98 -13.23
N ASP A 122 3.28 7.58 -14.01
CA ASP A 122 3.44 9.03 -13.98
C ASP A 122 2.12 9.71 -14.35
N ARG A 123 1.88 10.89 -13.77
CA ARG A 123 0.77 11.73 -14.20
C ARG A 123 1.10 12.32 -15.57
N PRO A 124 0.13 12.37 -16.50
CA PRO A 124 0.32 13.05 -17.78
C PRO A 124 0.75 14.51 -17.64
#